data_AF-A0A8J5CFA1-F1
#
_entry.id   AF-A0A8J5CFA1-F1
#
_cell.length_a   1.000
_cell.length_b   1.000
_cell.length_c   1.000
_cell.angle_alpha   90.00
_cell.angle_beta   90.00
_cell.angle_gamma   90.00
#
_symmetry.space_group_name_H-M   'P 1'
#
loop_
_entity.id
_entity.type
_entity.pdbx_description
1 polymer ?
#
loop_
_entity_poly.entity_id
_entity_poly.type
_entity_poly.pdbx_seq_one_letter_code
_entity_poly.pdbx_strand_id
1 'polypeptide(L)'
;MFSHLPNRWNSLYDACSVLLQRVMDDDARLEAVNEVLRNEGGTNRNRTSYYGFDDQDKQVLQEYCKVMKPLANCLDRLQTEENAYLGVLLPTLTLMRVALERMEEARGDQALTYAKPLVRALLRAGGQQGRI
;
A
#
# COMPACT_ATOMS: atom_id res chain seq x y z
N MET A 1 8.88 18.16 4.98
CA MET A 1 9.76 17.85 3.83
C MET A 1 8.94 17.02 2.87
N PHE A 2 8.10 17.69 2.07
CA PHE A 2 7.31 17.05 1.02
C PHE A 2 8.18 17.09 -0.24
N SER A 3 8.79 15.96 -0.57
CA SER A 3 9.69 15.86 -1.71
C SER A 3 8.90 15.88 -3.02
N HIS A 4 9.35 16.79 -3.88
CA HIS A 4 8.89 17.14 -5.20
C HIS A 4 8.52 15.97 -6.16
N LEU A 5 7.45 16.23 -6.93
CA LEU A 5 6.93 15.63 -8.18
C LEU A 5 5.88 14.49 -8.10
N PRO A 6 4.81 14.53 -8.93
CA PRO A 6 3.65 13.62 -8.87
C PRO A 6 3.86 12.21 -9.45
N ASN A 7 5.09 11.84 -9.86
CA ASN A 7 5.30 10.79 -10.86
C ASN A 7 6.12 9.57 -10.37
N ARG A 8 6.22 9.33 -9.05
CA ARG A 8 6.88 8.10 -8.56
C ARG A 8 5.92 6.92 -8.58
N TRP A 9 6.42 5.74 -8.95
CA TRP A 9 5.64 4.50 -9.04
C TRP A 9 5.10 4.00 -7.69
N ASN A 10 5.48 4.64 -6.57
CA ASN A 10 4.98 4.38 -5.21
C ASN A 10 3.99 5.45 -4.69
N SER A 11 3.52 6.40 -5.51
CA SER A 11 2.63 7.48 -5.07
C SER A 11 1.34 7.02 -4.39
N LEU A 12 0.75 5.90 -4.86
CA LEU A 12 -0.43 5.30 -4.21
C LEU A 12 -0.09 4.77 -2.81
N TYR A 13 1.08 4.13 -2.66
CA TYR A 13 1.54 3.67 -1.36
C TYR A 13 1.74 4.83 -0.39
N ASP A 14 2.31 5.95 -0.85
CA ASP A 14 2.51 7.15 -0.05
C ASP A 14 1.17 7.75 0.40
N ALA A 15 0.22 7.88 -0.54
CA ALA A 15 -1.12 8.39 -0.24
C ALA A 15 -1.85 7.51 0.79
N CYS A 16 -1.85 6.19 0.60
CA CYS A 16 -2.45 5.25 1.55
C CYS A 16 -1.74 5.27 2.91
N SER A 17 -0.42 5.40 2.94
CA SER A 17 0.36 5.49 4.18
C SER A 17 0.04 6.76 4.96
N VAL A 18 -0.11 7.89 4.26
CA VAL A 18 -0.54 9.15 4.87
C VAL A 18 -1.95 9.05 5.41
N LEU A 19 -2.88 8.49 4.63
CA LEU A 19 -4.27 8.32 5.06
C LEU A 19 -4.35 7.46 6.32
N LEU A 20 -3.62 6.33 6.35
CA LEU A 20 -3.57 5.47 7.52
C LEU A 20 -3.01 6.20 8.75
N GLN A 21 -1.82 6.81 8.63
CA GLN A 21 -1.09 7.40 9.76
C GLN A 21 -1.67 8.72 10.26
N ARG A 22 -2.33 9.49 9.39
CA ARG A 22 -2.77 10.87 9.69
C ARG A 22 -4.26 11.00 9.88
N VAL A 23 -5.04 10.06 9.35
CA VAL A 23 -6.51 10.07 9.41
C VAL A 23 -7.02 8.87 10.20
N MET A 24 -6.64 7.63 9.84
CA MET A 24 -7.25 6.44 10.44
C MET A 24 -6.69 6.04 11.81
N ASP A 25 -5.50 6.51 12.19
CA ASP A 25 -4.91 6.28 13.50
C ASP A 25 -5.38 7.27 14.58
N ASP A 26 -6.09 8.34 14.20
CA ASP A 26 -6.64 9.36 15.10
C ASP A 26 -8.18 9.33 15.01
N ASP A 27 -8.84 8.78 16.03
CA ASP A 27 -10.29 8.58 16.05
C ASP A 27 -11.07 9.91 15.87
N ALA A 28 -10.54 11.02 16.39
CA ALA A 28 -11.20 12.33 16.25
C ALA A 28 -11.11 12.84 14.80
N ARG A 29 -9.99 12.62 14.13
CA ARG A 29 -9.84 12.97 12.71
C ARG A 29 -10.61 12.04 11.80
N LEU A 30 -10.63 10.74 12.11
CA LEU A 30 -11.41 9.76 11.38
C LEU A 30 -12.89 10.12 11.41
N GLU A 31 -13.42 10.47 12.59
CA GLU A 31 -14.82 10.86 12.71
C GLU A 31 -15.10 12.19 11.99
N ALA A 32 -14.21 13.18 12.07
CA ALA A 32 -14.38 14.43 11.32
C ALA A 32 -14.41 14.19 9.79
N VAL A 33 -13.57 13.30 9.27
CA VAL A 33 -13.59 12.92 7.85
C VAL A 33 -14.85 12.14 7.51
N ASN A 34 -15.26 11.20 8.35
CA ASN A 34 -16.49 10.44 8.15
C ASN A 34 -17.74 11.32 8.18
N GLU A 35 -17.76 12.35 9.04
CA GLU A 35 -18.81 13.36 9.07
C GLU A 35 -18.89 14.13 7.75
N VAL A 36 -17.75 14.61 7.24
CA VAL A 36 -17.70 15.28 5.93
C VAL A 36 -18.18 14.35 4.81
N LEU A 37 -17.72 13.09 4.79
CA LEU A 37 -18.14 12.10 3.78
C LEU A 37 -19.65 11.84 3.79
N ARG A 38 -20.24 11.75 4.99
CA ARG A 38 -21.70 11.55 5.17
C ARG A 38 -22.49 12.81 4.77
N ASN A 39 -22.00 14.00 5.13
CA ASN A 39 -22.67 15.28 4.88
C ASN A 39 -22.60 15.70 3.40
N GLU A 40 -21.45 15.54 2.75
CA GLU A 40 -21.25 15.86 1.33
C GLU A 40 -22.01 14.89 0.39
N GLY A 41 -22.31 13.67 0.85
CA GLY A 41 -23.18 12.72 0.15
C GLY A 41 -24.66 13.12 0.10
N GLY A 42 -25.09 14.15 0.85
CA GLY A 42 -26.50 14.51 1.07
C GLY A 42 -27.05 15.66 0.22
N THR A 43 -26.26 16.34 -0.61
CA THR A 43 -26.72 17.54 -1.34
C THR A 43 -27.40 17.25 -2.68
N ASN A 44 -27.29 16.03 -3.21
CA ASN A 44 -27.93 15.63 -4.46
C ASN A 44 -28.86 14.43 -4.21
N ARG A 45 -30.18 14.64 -4.39
CA ARG A 45 -31.28 13.69 -4.12
C ARG A 45 -31.22 12.34 -4.86
N ASN A 46 -30.13 12.04 -5.57
CA ASN A 46 -30.01 10.88 -6.45
C ASN A 46 -28.66 10.15 -6.39
N ARG A 47 -27.87 10.28 -5.31
CA ARG A 47 -26.66 9.46 -5.12
C ARG A 47 -26.54 8.87 -3.72
N THR A 48 -26.05 7.63 -3.71
CA THR A 48 -25.72 6.80 -2.56
C THR A 48 -24.89 7.58 -1.55
N SER A 49 -25.38 7.69 -0.32
CA SER A 49 -24.59 8.18 0.82
C SER A 49 -23.24 7.48 0.82
N TYR A 50 -22.14 8.24 0.82
CA TYR A 50 -20.82 7.65 1.03
C TYR A 50 -20.76 7.16 2.48
N TYR A 51 -20.51 5.86 2.65
CA TYR A 51 -20.28 5.29 3.98
C TYR A 51 -18.92 5.79 4.47
N GLY A 52 -18.84 6.17 5.75
CA GLY A 52 -17.58 6.52 6.38
C GLY A 52 -16.67 5.29 6.49
N PHE A 53 -15.37 5.52 6.65
CA PHE A 53 -14.40 4.46 6.87
C PHE A 53 -14.72 3.69 8.16
N ASP A 54 -14.64 2.37 8.08
CA ASP A 54 -14.77 1.47 9.23
C ASP A 54 -13.45 0.76 9.57
N ASP A 55 -13.49 -0.09 10.60
CA ASP A 55 -12.33 -0.87 11.04
C ASP A 55 -11.83 -1.84 9.97
N GLN A 56 -12.74 -2.33 9.11
CA GLN A 56 -12.40 -3.22 8.01
C GLN A 56 -11.59 -2.47 6.96
N ASP A 57 -12.00 -1.25 6.59
CA ASP A 57 -11.26 -0.38 5.66
C ASP A 57 -9.86 -0.08 6.20
N LYS A 58 -9.75 0.20 7.50
CA LYS A 58 -8.46 0.41 8.17
C LYS A 58 -7.59 -0.84 8.06
N GLN A 59 -8.13 -2.03 8.32
CA GLN A 59 -7.38 -3.28 8.23
C GLN A 59 -6.92 -3.59 6.79
N VAL A 60 -7.78 -3.35 5.78
CA VAL A 60 -7.43 -3.50 4.36
C VAL A 60 -6.26 -2.59 3.99
N LEU A 61 -6.31 -1.31 4.40
CA LEU A 61 -5.25 -0.34 4.12
C LEU A 61 -3.95 -0.66 4.87
N GLN A 62 -4.02 -1.13 6.11
CA GLN A 62 -2.86 -1.61 6.86
C GLN A 62 -2.16 -2.76 6.14
N GLU A 63 -2.92 -3.75 5.67
CA GLU A 63 -2.36 -4.88 4.95
C GLU A 63 -1.80 -4.47 3.58
N TYR A 64 -2.49 -3.59 2.85
CA TYR A 64 -1.99 -3.04 1.60
C TYR A 64 -0.64 -2.33 1.79
N CYS A 65 -0.55 -1.41 2.76
CA CYS A 65 0.68 -0.69 3.07
C CYS A 65 1.79 -1.65 3.52
N LYS A 66 1.47 -2.69 4.31
CA LYS A 66 2.44 -3.72 4.73
C LYS A 66 3.04 -4.46 3.52
N VAL A 67 2.19 -4.88 2.57
CA VAL A 67 2.62 -5.61 1.37
C VAL A 67 3.37 -4.74 0.39
N MET A 68 2.95 -3.49 0.21
CA MET A 68 3.55 -2.56 -0.75
C MET A 68 4.84 -1.92 -0.24
N LYS A 69 5.07 -1.84 1.07
CA LYS A 69 6.29 -1.29 1.67
C LYS A 69 7.62 -1.84 1.10
N PRO A 70 7.84 -3.17 1.01
CA PRO A 70 9.08 -3.69 0.41
C PRO A 70 9.24 -3.30 -1.06
N LEU A 71 8.14 -3.21 -1.82
CA LEU A 71 8.16 -2.76 -3.22
C LEU A 71 8.46 -1.26 -3.31
N ALA A 72 7.81 -0.43 -2.49
CA ALA A 72 8.06 1.01 -2.43
C ALA A 72 9.52 1.31 -2.07
N ASN A 73 10.06 0.65 -1.04
CA ASN A 73 11.47 0.79 -0.67
C ASN A 73 12.43 0.32 -1.78
N CYS A 74 12.09 -0.76 -2.49
CA CYS A 74 12.85 -1.22 -3.63
C CYS A 74 12.87 -0.16 -4.74
N LEU A 75 11.70 0.37 -5.08
CA LEU A 75 11.56 1.44 -6.08
C LEU A 75 12.32 2.70 -5.66
N ASP A 76 12.20 3.15 -4.41
CA ASP A 76 12.94 4.32 -3.94
C ASP A 76 14.45 4.13 -4.06
N ARG A 77 14.97 2.96 -3.70
CA ARG A 77 16.40 2.64 -3.84
C ARG A 77 16.84 2.58 -5.30
N LEU A 78 16.04 2.02 -6.20
CA LEU A 78 16.39 1.89 -7.61
C LEU A 78 16.19 3.21 -8.40
N GLN A 79 15.30 4.08 -7.93
CA GLN A 79 15.00 5.37 -8.55
C GLN A 79 15.94 6.49 -8.10
N THR A 80 16.79 6.26 -7.08
CA THR A 80 17.86 7.20 -6.71
C THR A 80 19.05 7.06 -7.65
N GLU A 81 19.56 8.18 -8.15
CA GLU A 81 20.70 8.23 -9.09
C GLU A 81 21.97 7.55 -8.52
N GLU A 82 22.19 7.64 -7.21
CA GLU A 82 23.36 7.05 -6.54
C GLU A 82 23.39 5.51 -6.54
N ASN A 83 22.24 4.85 -6.72
CA ASN A 83 22.09 3.39 -6.62
C ASN A 83 21.61 2.74 -7.92
N ALA A 84 21.58 3.49 -9.02
CA ALA A 84 21.09 3.04 -10.32
C ALA A 84 22.11 2.20 -11.11
N TYR A 85 22.76 1.23 -10.46
CA TYR A 85 23.70 0.31 -11.12
C TYR A 85 23.38 -1.16 -10.82
N LEU A 86 23.78 -2.03 -11.74
CA LEU A 86 23.35 -3.44 -11.79
C LEU A 86 23.72 -4.23 -10.51
N GLY A 87 24.80 -3.85 -9.84
CA GLY A 87 25.25 -4.46 -8.58
C GLY A 87 24.28 -4.27 -7.40
N VAL A 88 23.42 -3.24 -7.44
CA VAL A 88 22.39 -2.99 -6.42
C VAL A 88 21.04 -3.58 -6.82
N LEU A 89 20.79 -3.73 -8.12
CA LEU A 89 19.51 -4.21 -8.66
C LEU A 89 19.14 -5.60 -8.11
N LEU A 90 19.99 -6.59 -8.34
CA LEU A 90 19.71 -7.98 -7.96
C LEU A 90 19.50 -8.13 -6.44
N PRO A 91 20.40 -7.64 -5.56
CA PRO A 91 20.19 -7.73 -4.12
C PRO A 91 18.90 -7.06 -3.65
N THR A 92 18.54 -5.92 -4.26
CA THR A 92 17.33 -5.17 -3.87
C THR A 92 16.05 -5.91 -4.26
N LEU A 93 16.01 -6.49 -5.47
CA LEU A 93 14.89 -7.33 -5.91
C LEU A 93 14.79 -8.63 -5.11
N THR A 94 15.92 -9.28 -4.80
CA THR A 94 15.93 -10.49 -3.96
C THR A 94 15.39 -10.20 -2.57
N LEU A 95 15.81 -9.10 -1.95
CA LEU A 95 15.31 -8.70 -0.63
C LEU A 95 13.81 -8.43 -0.64
N MET A 96 13.32 -7.73 -1.67
CA MET A 96 11.88 -7.50 -1.87
C MET A 96 11.12 -8.82 -1.99
N ARG A 97 11.62 -9.76 -2.80
CA ARG A 97 11.00 -11.07 -3.00
C ARG A 97 10.94 -11.88 -1.70
N VAL A 98 12.05 -11.99 -0.97
CA VAL A 98 12.10 -12.71 0.31
C VAL A 98 11.14 -12.10 1.32
N ALA A 99 10.98 -10.78 1.34
CA ALA A 99 10.00 -10.12 2.21
C ALA A 99 8.56 -10.50 1.85
N LEU A 100 8.22 -10.58 0.56
CA LEU A 100 6.90 -10.99 0.09
C LEU A 100 6.62 -12.48 0.35
N GLU A 101 7.59 -13.36 0.14
CA GLU A 101 7.48 -14.80 0.45
C GLU A 101 7.19 -15.03 1.94
N ARG A 102 7.90 -14.32 2.83
CA ARG A 102 7.62 -14.34 4.27
C ARG A 102 6.20 -13.91 4.62
N MET A 103 5.64 -12.94 3.90
CA MET A 103 4.25 -12.50 4.11
C MET A 103 3.23 -13.52 3.60
N GLU A 104 3.53 -14.27 2.53
CA GLU A 104 2.67 -15.37 2.06
C GLU A 104 2.68 -16.56 3.03
N GLU A 105 3.84 -16.86 3.62
CA GLU A 105 4.03 -17.96 4.56
C GLU A 105 3.57 -17.62 5.98
N ALA A 106 3.33 -16.34 6.29
CA ALA A 106 2.89 -15.90 7.61
C ALA A 106 1.60 -16.62 8.07
N ARG A 107 1.53 -16.92 9.37
CA ARG A 107 0.41 -17.60 10.05
C ARG A 107 0.05 -16.85 11.35
N GLY A 108 -1.12 -17.16 11.92
CA GLY A 108 -1.61 -16.52 13.14
C GLY A 108 -1.82 -15.02 12.95
N ASP A 109 -1.49 -14.24 13.99
CA ASP A 109 -1.68 -12.77 14.03
C ASP A 109 -0.91 -12.00 12.93
N GLN A 110 0.07 -12.65 12.28
CA GLN A 110 0.82 -12.04 11.18
C GLN A 110 0.24 -12.34 9.79
N ALA A 111 -0.74 -13.25 9.71
CA ALA A 111 -1.35 -13.66 8.46
C ALA A 111 -2.18 -12.51 7.86
N LEU A 112 -2.07 -12.34 6.55
CA LEU A 112 -2.89 -11.39 5.81
C LEU A 112 -4.30 -11.95 5.63
N THR A 113 -5.32 -11.14 5.88
CA THR A 113 -6.74 -11.46 5.69
C THR A 113 -7.19 -11.03 4.29
N TYR A 114 -6.84 -9.82 3.88
CA TYR A 114 -7.31 -9.18 2.65
C TYR A 114 -6.25 -9.13 1.55
N ALA A 115 -4.99 -8.85 1.88
CA ALA A 115 -3.95 -8.59 0.88
C ALA A 115 -3.20 -9.84 0.38
N LYS A 116 -3.63 -11.07 0.73
CA LYS A 116 -3.04 -12.32 0.21
C LYS A 116 -2.99 -12.38 -1.33
N PRO A 117 -4.07 -12.03 -2.07
CA PRO A 117 -4.04 -12.04 -3.54
C PRO A 117 -3.00 -11.07 -4.11
N LEU A 118 -2.79 -9.92 -3.44
CA LEU A 118 -1.80 -8.94 -3.85
C LEU A 118 -0.38 -9.49 -3.73
N VAL A 119 -0.02 -10.13 -2.61
CA VAL A 119 1.29 -10.77 -2.43
C VAL A 119 1.54 -11.80 -3.54
N ARG A 120 0.56 -12.65 -3.81
CA ARG A 120 0.65 -13.68 -4.86
C ARG A 120 0.82 -13.07 -6.25
N ALA A 121 0.11 -11.98 -6.55
CA ALA A 121 0.24 -11.28 -7.82
C ALA A 121 1.66 -10.70 -7.98
N LEU A 122 2.21 -10.08 -6.93
CA LEU A 122 3.56 -9.52 -6.94
C LEU A 122 4.64 -10.61 -7.10
N LEU A 123 4.50 -11.73 -6.39
CA LEU A 123 5.42 -12.87 -6.52
C LEU A 123 5.36 -13.51 -7.91
N ARG A 124 4.17 -13.62 -8.51
CA ARG A 124 3.99 -14.13 -9.87
C ARG A 124 4.57 -13.21 -10.93
N ALA A 125 4.41 -11.89 -10.76
CA ALA A 125 4.94 -10.90 -11.70
C ALA A 125 6.47 -11.00 -11.84
N GLY A 126 7.18 -11.35 -10.78
CA GLY A 126 8.63 -11.57 -10.80
C GLY A 126 9.08 -12.96 -11.29
N GLY A 127 8.16 -13.90 -11.52
CA GLY A 127 8.46 -15.32 -11.79
C GLY A 127 8.11 -15.83 -13.19
N GLN A 128 7.54 -14.99 -14.07
CA GLN A 128 7.16 -15.40 -15.43
C GLN A 128 8.26 -15.09 -16.47
N GLN A 129 9.43 -15.71 -16.29
CA GLN A 129 10.45 -15.88 -17.33
C GLN A 129 11.03 -17.29 -17.20
N GLY A 130 10.29 -18.27 -17.70
CA GLY A 130 10.69 -19.69 -17.62
C GLY A 130 9.66 -20.70 -18.11
N ARG A 131 8.73 -20.31 -18.98
CA ARG A 131 7.86 -21.24 -19.72
C ARG A 131 7.81 -20.83 -21.17
N ILE A 132 8.83 -21.23 -21.91
CA ILE A 132 8.81 -21.45 -23.36
C ILE A 132 9.57 -22.74 -23.61
#